data_AF-D1PC33-F1
#
_entry.id   AF-D1PC33-F1
#
_cell.length_a   1.000
_cell.length_b   1.000
_cell.length_c   1.000
_cell.angle_alpha   90.00
_cell.angle_beta   90.00
_cell.angle_gamma   90.00
#
_symmetry.space_group_name_H-M   'P 1'
#
loop_
_entity.id
_entity.type
_entity.pdbx_description
1 polymer ?
#
loop_
_entity_poly.entity_id
_entity_poly.type
_entity_poly.pdbx_seq_one_letter_code
_entity_poly.pdbx_strand_id
1 'polypeptide(L)'
;MVTYIINFFTSEENKGAYIALQSSKCSIEDIFKTEFVTKLNRLVGNGDKSPEGIFVLQIIERWKEVFIKFIKDASKTIPELQSVIALVSKMEEGKCLGVLLNCSIDAIETKKLMLEMKELESGTSTKEQLKDFLNKYSALFEHYRLLNYPYNKIVRFGEQKRELRTCRYCGCSMSDNATFKTDAHTISNCLGNIAYFTNDECDECNKKFGATIEQEFLKYISFSRVISSQFEGFKSYKIKTDSFELSVNPDTNDVEFKLIDYTKVSVIRDKADLVLDVDSIDFSDVYRAMVKFVIGMLPTSELKHFKKTIDWINKDCAITLPNIKETIHKEPVVHPFLNMYFRKKNEDPIPYLCADLHILHYEFIFMIPGCELDNQILSSTIIDEFLKLYKNDAIWNDIQLNNKQPTRLLLHISLEKEKHLS
;
A
#
# COMPACT_ATOMS: atom_id res chain seq x y z
N MET A 1 -23.39 7.14 3.66
CA MET A 1 -22.78 6.56 4.88
C MET A 1 -21.84 7.61 5.45
N VAL A 2 -22.06 8.05 6.68
CA VAL A 2 -21.11 8.93 7.36
C VAL A 2 -20.27 8.06 8.28
N THR A 3 -18.98 8.00 8.00
CA THR A 3 -17.99 7.26 8.78
C THR A 3 -17.34 8.25 9.74
N TYR A 4 -17.47 8.04 11.04
CA TYR A 4 -16.73 8.81 12.03
C TYR A 4 -15.34 8.22 12.19
N ILE A 5 -14.30 9.05 12.25
CA ILE A 5 -12.91 8.60 12.29
C ILE A 5 -12.29 9.13 13.59
N ILE A 6 -11.89 8.23 14.48
CA ILE A 6 -10.95 8.53 15.56
C ILE A 6 -9.64 7.86 15.21
N ASN A 7 -8.59 8.69 15.11
CA ASN A 7 -7.26 8.18 14.89
C ASN A 7 -6.41 8.42 16.12
N PHE A 8 -5.94 7.34 16.72
CA PHE A 8 -4.88 7.37 17.69
C PHE A 8 -3.56 7.13 16.97
N PHE A 9 -2.58 8.00 17.15
CA PHE A 9 -1.27 7.86 16.50
C PHE A 9 -0.15 8.18 17.50
N THR A 10 1.06 7.70 17.24
CA THR A 10 2.23 8.05 18.05
C THR A 10 3.23 8.85 17.22
N SER A 11 4.34 9.24 17.84
CA SER A 11 5.46 9.89 17.17
C SER A 11 6.16 9.00 16.13
N GLU A 12 5.86 7.70 16.07
CA GLU A 12 6.44 6.75 15.13
C GLU A 12 5.45 6.43 14.00
N GLU A 13 5.87 6.58 12.73
CA GLU A 13 4.99 6.49 11.54
C GLU A 13 4.22 5.18 11.44
N ASN A 14 4.77 4.11 12.01
CA ASN A 14 4.19 2.78 11.92
C ASN A 14 3.38 2.43 13.17
N LYS A 15 3.36 3.26 14.21
CA LYS A 15 2.65 2.96 15.46
C LYS A 15 1.44 3.90 15.59
N GLY A 16 0.27 3.31 15.51
CA GLY A 16 -1.01 4.01 15.69
C GLY A 16 -2.18 3.03 15.68
N ALA A 17 -3.31 3.42 16.23
CA ALA A 17 -4.58 2.69 16.16
C ALA A 17 -5.62 3.56 15.44
N TYR A 18 -6.03 3.10 14.25
CA TYR A 18 -7.08 3.73 13.46
C TYR A 18 -8.43 3.10 13.83
N ILE A 19 -9.43 3.93 14.13
CA ILE A 19 -10.79 3.47 14.42
C ILE A 19 -11.78 4.26 13.56
N ALA A 20 -12.43 3.56 12.64
CA ALA A 20 -13.62 4.06 11.96
C ALA A 20 -14.87 3.53 12.66
N LEU A 21 -15.67 4.42 13.25
CA LEU A 21 -17.01 4.09 13.75
C LEU A 21 -18.02 4.35 12.63
N GLN A 22 -18.59 3.29 12.07
CA GLN A 22 -19.68 3.39 11.10
C GLN A 22 -21.03 3.29 11.82
N SER A 23 -21.85 4.36 11.78
CA SER A 23 -23.26 4.30 12.14
C SER A 23 -24.11 4.39 10.88
N SER A 24 -24.90 3.36 10.59
CA SER A 24 -25.81 3.33 9.44
C SER A 24 -27.13 4.07 9.66
N LYS A 25 -27.36 4.68 10.83
CA LYS A 25 -28.67 5.20 11.25
C LYS A 25 -28.71 6.60 11.90
N CYS A 26 -27.58 7.27 12.11
CA CYS A 26 -27.56 8.57 12.79
C CYS A 26 -27.03 9.69 11.91
N SER A 27 -27.57 10.90 12.07
CA SER A 27 -26.96 12.12 11.54
C SER A 27 -25.65 12.44 12.30
N ILE A 28 -24.79 13.29 11.72
CA ILE A 28 -23.56 13.77 12.37
C ILE A 28 -23.87 14.34 13.78
N GLU A 29 -24.97 15.08 13.90
CA GLU A 29 -25.43 15.71 15.15
C GLU A 29 -25.87 14.71 16.23
N ASP A 30 -26.45 13.57 15.83
CA ASP A 30 -26.87 12.52 16.76
C ASP A 30 -25.69 11.68 17.28
N ILE A 31 -24.61 11.58 16.51
CA ILE A 31 -23.38 10.84 16.87
C ILE A 31 -22.51 11.64 17.83
N PHE A 32 -22.48 12.98 17.74
CA PHE A 32 -21.80 13.82 18.74
C PHE A 32 -22.34 13.65 20.15
N LYS A 33 -23.61 13.29 20.27
CA LYS A 33 -24.27 12.99 21.54
C LYS A 33 -23.94 11.59 22.06
N THR A 34 -23.12 10.81 21.35
CA THR A 34 -22.65 9.53 21.89
C THR A 34 -21.89 9.79 23.17
N GLU A 35 -22.23 8.99 24.18
CA GLU A 35 -21.64 9.07 25.51
C GLU A 35 -20.11 8.92 25.45
N PHE A 36 -19.62 8.13 24.49
CA PHE A 36 -18.20 7.91 24.26
C PHE A 36 -17.46 9.19 23.81
N VAL A 37 -17.92 9.84 22.74
CA VAL A 37 -17.26 11.06 22.21
C VAL A 37 -17.31 12.19 23.24
N THR A 38 -18.45 12.36 23.91
CA THR A 38 -18.60 13.39 24.97
C THR A 38 -17.64 13.14 26.14
N LYS A 39 -17.52 11.89 26.61
CA LYS A 39 -16.58 11.54 27.69
C LYS A 39 -15.12 11.67 27.25
N LEU A 40 -14.80 11.29 26.01
CA LEU A 40 -13.46 11.46 25.46
C LEU A 40 -13.08 12.94 25.38
N ASN A 41 -14.00 13.81 24.92
CA ASN A 41 -13.82 15.27 24.91
C ASN A 41 -13.51 15.84 26.29
N ARG A 42 -14.25 15.42 27.32
CA ARG A 42 -13.96 15.79 28.71
C ARG A 42 -12.57 15.31 29.15
N LEU A 43 -12.22 14.08 28.79
CA LEU A 43 -10.95 13.47 29.18
C LEU A 43 -9.75 14.14 28.50
N VAL A 44 -9.88 14.58 27.25
CA VAL A 44 -8.84 15.34 26.52
C VAL A 44 -8.91 16.85 26.78
N GLY A 45 -9.77 17.31 27.70
CA GLY A 45 -9.76 18.69 28.20
C GLY A 45 -10.71 19.68 27.53
N ASN A 46 -11.58 19.25 26.61
CA ASN A 46 -12.53 20.14 25.90
C ASN A 46 -13.88 20.35 26.59
N GLY A 47 -14.14 19.64 27.69
CA GLY A 47 -15.45 19.67 28.35
C GLY A 47 -16.56 19.10 27.46
N ASP A 48 -17.74 19.72 27.49
CA ASP A 48 -18.93 19.29 26.72
C ASP A 48 -19.06 19.95 25.33
N LYS A 49 -18.10 20.79 24.94
CA LYS A 49 -18.13 21.49 23.66
C LYS A 49 -17.54 20.60 22.56
N SER A 50 -18.04 20.76 21.33
CA SER A 50 -17.58 20.04 20.15
C SER A 50 -16.17 20.46 19.76
N PRO A 51 -15.19 19.56 19.74
CA PRO A 51 -13.90 19.84 19.18
C PRO A 51 -13.66 18.84 18.05
N GLU A 52 -14.06 19.22 16.84
CA GLU A 52 -13.24 18.80 15.71
C GLU A 52 -11.82 19.27 16.03
N GLY A 53 -10.88 18.35 16.16
CA GLY A 53 -9.64 18.72 16.81
C GLY A 53 -8.57 17.64 16.84
N ILE A 54 -7.35 18.15 16.94
CA ILE A 54 -6.11 17.40 17.01
C ILE A 54 -5.58 17.58 18.43
N PHE A 55 -5.33 16.48 19.12
CA PHE A 55 -4.80 16.49 20.49
C PHE A 55 -3.50 15.73 20.54
N VAL A 56 -2.50 16.30 21.20
CA VAL A 56 -1.26 15.60 21.54
C VAL A 56 -1.17 15.52 23.05
N LEU A 57 -1.11 14.30 23.57
CA LEU A 57 -1.11 14.00 24.99
C LEU A 57 0.21 13.32 25.35
N GLN A 58 0.99 13.91 26.25
CA GLN A 58 2.16 13.23 26.79
C GLN A 58 1.72 12.24 27.88
N ILE A 59 2.10 10.98 27.71
CA ILE A 59 1.76 9.90 28.64
C ILE A 59 2.56 10.08 29.92
N ILE A 60 1.85 10.28 31.02
CA ILE A 60 2.35 10.12 32.38
C ILE A 60 1.54 9.03 33.07
N GLU A 61 2.15 8.29 34.00
CA GLU A 61 1.60 7.01 34.49
C GLU A 61 0.16 7.15 35.03
N ARG A 62 -0.11 8.23 35.78
CA ARG A 62 -1.45 8.54 36.30
C ARG A 62 -2.49 8.73 35.20
N TRP A 63 -2.14 9.38 34.09
CA TRP A 63 -3.05 9.58 32.95
C TRP A 63 -3.24 8.30 32.15
N LYS A 64 -2.17 7.51 32.01
CA LYS A 64 -2.18 6.21 31.33
C LYS A 64 -3.23 5.28 31.93
N GLU A 65 -3.25 5.14 33.26
CA GLU A 65 -4.23 4.32 33.96
C GLU A 65 -5.67 4.80 33.76
N VAL A 66 -5.90 6.12 33.90
CA VAL A 66 -7.22 6.73 33.72
C VAL A 66 -7.72 6.52 32.29
N PHE A 67 -6.86 6.74 31.30
CA PHE A 67 -7.17 6.56 29.89
C PHE A 67 -7.48 5.10 29.57
N ILE A 68 -6.65 4.15 30.01
CA ILE A 68 -6.87 2.71 29.79
C ILE A 68 -8.19 2.27 30.41
N LYS A 69 -8.50 2.71 31.64
CA LYS A 69 -9.76 2.38 32.32
C LYS A 69 -10.96 2.89 31.51
N PHE A 70 -10.90 4.14 31.06
CA PHE A 70 -11.94 4.74 30.22
C PHE A 70 -12.15 3.96 28.91
N ILE A 71 -11.08 3.66 28.18
CA ILE A 71 -11.15 2.92 26.91
C ILE A 71 -11.63 1.47 27.14
N LYS A 72 -11.25 0.83 28.26
CA LYS A 72 -11.71 -0.53 28.62
C LYS A 72 -13.20 -0.60 28.90
N ASP A 73 -13.78 0.45 29.47
CA ASP A 73 -15.23 0.51 29.67
C ASP A 73 -15.95 0.76 28.34
N ALA A 74 -15.43 1.65 27.51
CA ALA A 74 -15.98 1.91 26.17
C ALA A 74 -15.83 0.71 25.21
N SER A 75 -14.78 -0.10 25.37
CA SER A 75 -14.52 -1.24 24.49
C SER A 75 -15.50 -2.40 24.68
N LYS A 76 -16.25 -2.42 25.79
CA LYS A 76 -17.37 -3.36 25.99
C LYS A 76 -18.47 -3.17 24.94
N THR A 77 -18.63 -1.93 24.46
CA THR A 77 -19.61 -1.54 23.44
C THR A 77 -19.00 -1.31 22.07
N ILE A 78 -17.70 -1.00 22.00
CA ILE A 78 -16.95 -0.72 20.77
C ILE A 78 -15.67 -1.59 20.79
N PRO A 79 -15.74 -2.87 20.39
CA PRO A 79 -14.63 -3.81 20.51
C PRO A 79 -13.32 -3.35 19.85
N GLU A 80 -13.39 -2.50 18.82
CA GLU A 80 -12.26 -1.91 18.10
C GLU A 80 -11.31 -1.12 19.03
N LEU A 81 -11.84 -0.58 20.13
CA LEU A 81 -11.08 0.16 21.14
C LEU A 81 -10.10 -0.72 21.94
N GLN A 82 -10.23 -2.06 21.90
CA GLN A 82 -9.25 -2.97 22.52
C GLN A 82 -7.83 -2.75 21.96
N SER A 83 -7.72 -2.40 20.67
CA SER A 83 -6.43 -2.14 20.03
C SER A 83 -5.73 -0.90 20.59
N VAL A 84 -6.50 0.08 21.07
CA VAL A 84 -6.01 1.31 21.71
C VAL A 84 -5.48 1.02 23.10
N ILE A 85 -6.14 0.13 23.87
CA ILE A 85 -5.64 -0.30 25.17
C ILE A 85 -4.28 -0.97 25.02
N ALA A 86 -4.14 -1.86 24.04
CA ALA A 86 -2.87 -2.53 23.76
C ALA A 86 -1.78 -1.55 23.32
N LEU A 87 -2.14 -0.51 22.55
CA LEU A 87 -1.23 0.56 22.15
C LEU A 87 -0.73 1.33 23.38
N VAL A 88 -1.66 1.93 24.14
CA VAL A 88 -1.33 2.81 25.28
C VAL A 88 -0.63 2.05 26.39
N SER A 89 -1.02 0.80 26.69
CA SER A 89 -0.36 -0.04 27.71
C SER A 89 1.14 -0.20 27.46
N LYS A 90 1.57 -0.27 26.20
CA LYS A 90 2.97 -0.45 25.79
C LYS A 90 3.76 0.86 25.71
N MET A 91 3.12 2.02 25.88
CA MET A 91 3.81 3.30 25.83
C MET A 91 4.55 3.57 27.14
N GLU A 92 5.79 4.03 27.02
CA GLU A 92 6.62 4.48 28.13
C GLU A 92 6.21 5.87 28.60
N GLU A 93 6.57 6.22 29.85
CA GLU A 93 6.37 7.57 30.37
C GLU A 93 7.14 8.60 29.53
N GLY A 94 6.53 9.75 29.27
CA GLY A 94 7.05 10.80 28.40
C GLY A 94 6.74 10.63 26.92
N LYS A 95 6.23 9.46 26.47
CA LYS A 95 5.79 9.24 25.08
C LYS A 95 4.50 9.98 24.75
N CYS A 96 4.32 10.42 23.51
CA CYS A 96 3.14 11.17 23.09
C CYS A 96 2.11 10.28 22.38
N LEU A 97 0.84 10.51 22.69
CA LEU A 97 -0.33 9.95 22.02
C LEU A 97 -1.09 11.08 21.31
N GLY A 98 -1.16 11.01 20.00
CA GLY A 98 -1.99 11.87 19.16
C GLY A 98 -3.42 11.32 19.06
N VAL A 99 -4.42 12.19 19.11
CA VAL A 99 -5.84 11.86 18.94
C VAL A 99 -6.46 12.82 17.95
N LEU A 100 -6.95 12.30 16.82
CA LEU A 100 -7.78 13.06 15.86
C LEU A 100 -9.25 12.76 16.13
N LEU A 101 -10.02 13.79 16.41
CA LEU A 101 -11.47 13.68 16.64
C LEU A 101 -12.21 14.37 15.52
N ASN A 102 -12.94 13.58 14.73
CA ASN A 102 -13.82 14.05 13.66
C ASN A 102 -13.17 14.97 12.63
N CYS A 103 -11.84 14.93 12.51
CA CYS A 103 -11.09 15.69 11.54
C CYS A 103 -10.16 14.77 10.77
N SER A 104 -10.06 15.00 9.47
CA SER A 104 -8.94 14.50 8.68
C SER A 104 -7.88 15.58 8.61
N ILE A 105 -6.65 15.22 8.88
CA ILE A 105 -5.49 16.05 8.58
C ILE A 105 -4.82 15.52 7.32
N ASP A 106 -4.17 16.39 6.56
CA ASP A 106 -3.39 15.97 5.41
C ASP A 106 -2.04 15.38 5.86
N ALA A 107 -1.29 14.84 4.89
CA ALA A 107 0.00 14.20 5.16
C ALA A 107 1.05 15.18 5.72
N ILE A 108 1.00 16.45 5.33
CA ILE A 108 1.91 17.48 5.83
C ILE A 108 1.64 17.73 7.31
N GLU A 109 0.39 17.96 7.65
CA GLU A 109 0.00 18.27 9.02
C GLU A 109 0.19 17.05 9.93
N THR A 110 -0.06 15.84 9.42
CA THR A 110 0.28 14.59 10.12
C THR A 110 1.76 14.54 10.44
N LYS A 111 2.63 14.79 9.46
CA LYS A 111 4.08 14.76 9.67
C LYS A 111 4.54 15.83 10.66
N LYS A 112 4.00 17.05 10.59
CA LYS A 112 4.31 18.12 11.55
C LYS A 112 4.01 17.68 12.98
N LEU A 113 2.80 17.20 13.24
CA LEU A 113 2.39 16.74 14.56
C LEU A 113 3.29 15.62 15.07
N MET A 114 3.62 14.66 14.21
CA MET A 114 4.54 13.58 14.58
C MET A 114 5.93 14.07 14.95
N LEU A 115 6.45 15.08 14.24
CA LEU A 115 7.74 15.70 14.54
C LEU A 115 7.68 16.53 15.83
N GLU A 116 6.60 17.29 16.05
CA GLU A 116 6.34 17.99 17.31
C GLU A 116 6.28 17.01 18.49
N MET A 117 5.61 15.87 18.32
CA MET A 117 5.58 14.79 19.31
C MET A 117 6.99 14.25 19.58
N LYS A 118 7.80 13.99 18.55
CA LYS A 118 9.20 13.55 18.73
C LYS A 118 10.05 14.58 19.48
N GLU A 119 9.84 15.87 19.19
CA GLU A 119 10.53 16.96 19.86
C GLU A 119 10.13 17.03 21.35
N LEU A 120 8.84 16.87 21.67
CA LEU A 120 8.36 16.77 23.06
C LEU A 120 8.91 15.53 23.79
N GLU A 121 9.05 14.40 23.10
CA GLU A 121 9.55 13.15 23.67
C GLU A 121 11.06 13.16 23.92
N SER A 122 11.84 13.79 23.04
CA SER A 122 13.30 13.71 23.04
C SER A 122 14.00 15.00 23.47
N GLY A 123 13.28 16.13 23.50
CA GLY A 123 13.85 17.47 23.69
C GLY A 123 14.71 17.95 22.50
N THR A 124 14.79 17.18 21.41
CA THR A 124 15.62 17.50 20.25
C THR A 124 14.79 18.16 19.16
N SER A 125 15.26 19.30 18.66
CA SER A 125 14.61 20.04 17.57
C SER A 125 14.44 19.19 16.31
N THR A 126 13.24 19.19 15.75
CA THR A 126 12.90 18.45 14.52
C THR A 126 12.79 19.34 13.27
N LYS A 127 13.18 20.61 13.39
CA LYS A 127 13.06 21.62 12.32
C LYS A 127 13.72 21.23 10.99
N GLU A 128 14.91 20.63 11.02
CA GLU A 128 15.59 20.17 9.81
C GLU A 128 14.83 19.01 9.17
N GLN A 129 14.37 18.03 9.95
CA GLN A 129 13.56 16.92 9.44
C GLN A 129 12.26 17.41 8.80
N LEU A 130 11.60 18.41 9.41
CA LEU A 130 10.42 19.02 8.83
C LEU A 130 10.75 19.75 7.52
N LYS A 131 11.84 20.52 7.50
CA LYS A 131 12.31 21.22 6.31
C LYS A 131 12.60 20.26 5.17
N ASP A 132 13.32 19.17 5.43
CA ASP A 132 13.65 18.15 4.44
C ASP A 132 12.39 17.47 3.90
N PHE A 133 11.46 17.11 4.80
CA PHE A 133 10.17 16.56 4.40
C PHE A 133 9.36 17.52 3.52
N LEU A 134 9.25 18.78 3.91
CA LEU A 134 8.54 19.80 3.13
C LEU A 134 9.21 20.04 1.78
N ASN A 135 10.54 20.11 1.73
CA ASN A 135 11.28 20.24 0.47
C ASN A 135 11.01 19.08 -0.48
N LYS A 136 10.82 17.87 0.07
CA LYS A 136 10.57 16.64 -0.67
C LYS A 136 9.13 16.51 -1.17
N TYR A 137 8.15 16.80 -0.32
CA TYR A 137 6.75 16.44 -0.58
C TYR A 137 5.75 17.60 -0.66
N SER A 138 6.14 18.84 -0.38
CA SER A 138 5.22 19.99 -0.42
C SER A 138 4.51 20.13 -1.77
N ALA A 139 5.27 20.16 -2.87
CA ALA A 139 4.73 20.26 -4.22
C ALA A 139 3.77 19.10 -4.53
N LEU A 140 4.11 17.87 -4.15
CA LEU A 140 3.23 16.72 -4.31
C LEU A 140 1.90 16.93 -3.57
N PHE A 141 1.97 17.33 -2.31
CA PHE A 141 0.78 17.46 -1.47
C PHE A 141 -0.04 18.74 -1.73
N GLU A 142 0.48 19.71 -2.49
CA GLU A 142 -0.32 20.81 -3.04
C GLU A 142 -1.34 20.30 -4.06
N HIS A 143 -0.98 19.27 -4.83
CA HIS A 143 -1.78 18.71 -5.91
C HIS A 143 -2.51 17.41 -5.52
N TYR A 144 -1.94 16.64 -4.61
CA TYR A 144 -2.43 15.32 -4.23
C TYR A 144 -2.76 15.20 -2.74
N ARG A 145 -3.82 14.45 -2.44
CA ARG A 145 -4.11 13.92 -1.11
C ARG A 145 -3.61 12.49 -1.03
N LEU A 146 -2.78 12.20 -0.03
CA LEU A 146 -2.29 10.84 0.24
C LEU A 146 -3.34 10.04 1.01
N LEU A 147 -3.50 8.78 0.61
CA LEU A 147 -4.15 7.72 1.37
C LEU A 147 -3.19 6.54 1.43
N ASN A 148 -2.89 6.08 2.64
CA ASN A 148 -2.11 4.89 2.89
C ASN A 148 -2.74 4.11 4.06
N TYR A 149 -2.27 2.88 4.26
CA TYR A 149 -2.73 2.01 5.33
C TYR A 149 -1.54 1.46 6.12
N PRO A 150 -1.73 1.17 7.42
CA PRO A 150 -0.66 0.63 8.24
C PRO A 150 -0.30 -0.79 7.77
N TYR A 151 0.98 -1.02 7.51
CA TYR A 151 1.51 -2.30 7.05
C TYR A 151 1.82 -3.30 8.18
N ASN A 152 1.81 -2.86 9.43
CA ASN A 152 2.10 -3.70 10.59
C ASN A 152 0.85 -4.21 11.32
N LYS A 153 -0.34 -4.00 10.73
CA LYS A 153 -1.63 -4.41 11.30
C LYS A 153 -2.52 -4.97 10.22
N ILE A 154 -3.31 -5.97 10.58
CA ILE A 154 -4.34 -6.51 9.70
C ILE A 154 -5.36 -5.40 9.40
N VAL A 155 -5.55 -5.11 8.11
CA VAL A 155 -6.57 -4.20 7.58
C VAL A 155 -7.50 -4.99 6.68
N ARG A 156 -8.81 -4.85 6.91
CA ARG A 156 -9.86 -5.49 6.13
C ARG A 156 -10.68 -4.45 5.39
N PHE A 157 -10.50 -4.34 4.08
CA PHE A 157 -11.23 -3.42 3.22
C PHE A 157 -12.63 -3.94 2.88
N GLY A 158 -13.53 -3.02 2.54
CA GLY A 158 -14.88 -3.37 2.08
C GLY A 158 -15.88 -3.66 3.19
N GLU A 159 -17.03 -4.22 2.81
CA GLU A 159 -18.12 -4.54 3.73
C GLU A 159 -17.75 -5.67 4.70
N GLN A 160 -17.85 -5.38 6.00
CA GLN A 160 -17.45 -6.31 7.06
C GLN A 160 -18.47 -7.43 7.23
N LYS A 161 -19.76 -7.09 7.17
CA LYS A 161 -20.88 -8.02 7.32
C LYS A 161 -21.05 -8.86 6.07
N ARG A 162 -20.77 -10.15 6.19
CA ARG A 162 -20.71 -11.07 5.06
C ARG A 162 -21.99 -11.08 4.22
N GLU A 163 -23.14 -11.00 4.87
CA GLU A 163 -24.47 -10.98 4.26
C GLU A 163 -24.78 -9.71 3.46
N LEU A 164 -24.02 -8.63 3.67
CA LEU A 164 -24.16 -7.35 2.95
C LEU A 164 -23.14 -7.19 1.82
N ARG A 165 -22.20 -8.14 1.67
CA ARG A 165 -21.12 -8.02 0.69
C ARG A 165 -21.64 -8.10 -0.73
N THR A 166 -21.15 -7.17 -1.53
CA THR A 166 -21.27 -7.16 -2.99
C THR A 166 -19.86 -7.13 -3.56
N CYS A 167 -19.53 -8.06 -4.45
CA CYS A 167 -18.17 -8.19 -4.95
C CYS A 167 -17.74 -6.89 -5.66
N ARG A 168 -16.63 -6.28 -5.24
CA ARG A 168 -16.15 -5.02 -5.83
C ARG A 168 -15.68 -5.16 -7.29
N TYR A 169 -15.43 -6.38 -7.76
CA TYR A 169 -14.91 -6.63 -9.11
C TYR A 169 -15.98 -7.11 -10.09
N CYS A 170 -16.94 -7.94 -9.66
CA CYS A 170 -17.99 -8.47 -10.56
C CYS A 170 -19.39 -7.94 -10.23
N GLY A 171 -19.57 -7.22 -9.12
CA GLY A 171 -20.88 -6.73 -8.67
C GLY A 171 -21.82 -7.81 -8.12
N CYS A 172 -21.44 -9.10 -8.16
CA CYS A 172 -22.27 -10.18 -7.64
C CYS A 172 -22.28 -10.20 -6.11
N SER A 173 -23.46 -10.42 -5.54
CA SER A 173 -23.70 -10.59 -4.10
C SER A 173 -24.05 -12.04 -3.77
N MET A 174 -24.38 -12.33 -2.50
CA MET A 174 -24.86 -13.65 -2.12
C MET A 174 -26.18 -14.05 -2.81
N SER A 175 -27.03 -13.10 -3.23
CA SER A 175 -28.23 -13.41 -4.01
C SER A 175 -27.92 -13.87 -5.43
N ASP A 176 -26.73 -13.54 -5.93
CA ASP A 176 -26.21 -13.94 -7.24
C ASP A 176 -25.32 -15.18 -7.14
N ASN A 177 -25.43 -15.94 -6.04
CA ASN A 177 -24.60 -17.11 -5.70
C ASN A 177 -23.10 -16.82 -5.50
N ALA A 178 -22.68 -15.57 -5.32
CA ALA A 178 -21.30 -15.28 -4.95
C ALA A 178 -20.99 -15.78 -3.53
N THR A 179 -19.81 -16.35 -3.33
CA THR A 179 -19.32 -16.76 -2.02
C THR A 179 -18.16 -15.89 -1.55
N PHE A 180 -18.09 -15.66 -0.24
CA PHE A 180 -17.04 -14.90 0.44
C PHE A 180 -16.51 -15.75 1.60
N LYS A 181 -16.07 -16.98 1.28
CA LYS A 181 -15.59 -17.96 2.27
C LYS A 181 -14.10 -17.82 2.52
N THR A 182 -13.35 -17.36 1.53
CA THR A 182 -11.90 -17.21 1.60
C THR A 182 -11.52 -15.84 2.16
N ASP A 183 -10.40 -15.80 2.90
CA ASP A 183 -9.73 -14.55 3.20
C ASP A 183 -9.00 -14.10 1.94
N ALA A 184 -9.67 -13.28 1.12
CA ALA A 184 -9.09 -12.73 -0.09
C ALA A 184 -7.99 -11.73 0.29
N HIS A 185 -6.75 -12.12 0.05
CA HIS A 185 -5.58 -11.26 0.24
C HIS A 185 -5.57 -10.19 -0.86
N THR A 186 -5.53 -8.92 -0.48
CA THR A 186 -5.60 -7.82 -1.47
C THR A 186 -4.42 -7.86 -2.43
N ILE A 187 -3.22 -7.95 -1.86
CA ILE A 187 -1.97 -8.34 -2.54
C ILE A 187 -1.75 -9.81 -2.16
N SER A 188 -1.43 -10.69 -3.11
CA SER A 188 -1.27 -12.12 -2.82
C SER A 188 -0.30 -12.43 -1.65
N ASN A 189 -0.58 -13.45 -0.84
CA ASN A 189 0.30 -13.83 0.28
C ASN A 189 1.72 -14.26 -0.18
N CYS A 190 1.82 -14.88 -1.36
CA CYS A 190 3.12 -15.24 -1.97
C CYS A 190 3.98 -14.02 -2.37
N LEU A 191 3.39 -12.83 -2.39
CA LEU A 191 4.03 -11.53 -2.58
C LEU A 191 4.42 -10.85 -1.26
N GLY A 192 4.30 -11.54 -0.11
CA GLY A 192 4.69 -11.04 1.22
C GLY A 192 3.54 -10.40 2.02
N ASN A 193 2.32 -10.37 1.49
CA ASN A 193 1.20 -9.78 2.19
C ASN A 193 0.70 -10.66 3.35
N ILE A 194 0.82 -10.14 4.57
CA ILE A 194 0.32 -10.74 5.80
C ILE A 194 -0.84 -9.95 6.45
N ALA A 195 -1.24 -8.81 5.88
CA ALA A 195 -2.00 -7.79 6.59
C ALA A 195 -3.20 -7.23 5.82
N TYR A 196 -3.16 -7.17 4.49
CA TYR A 196 -4.19 -6.55 3.67
C TYR A 196 -5.18 -7.58 3.11
N PHE A 197 -6.44 -7.46 3.50
CA PHE A 197 -7.51 -8.35 3.06
C PHE A 197 -8.69 -7.56 2.50
N THR A 198 -9.31 -8.06 1.43
CA THR A 198 -10.50 -7.47 0.81
C THR A 198 -11.71 -8.33 1.13
N ASN A 199 -12.56 -7.89 2.07
CA ASN A 199 -13.69 -8.71 2.52
C ASN A 199 -14.75 -8.93 1.43
N ASP A 200 -14.93 -7.95 0.56
CA ASP A 200 -15.90 -7.93 -0.54
C ASP A 200 -15.26 -8.23 -1.90
N GLU A 201 -14.22 -9.06 -1.93
CA GLU A 201 -13.77 -9.79 -3.11
C GLU A 201 -14.33 -11.21 -3.03
N CYS A 202 -15.16 -11.62 -4.01
CA CYS A 202 -15.74 -12.96 -3.98
C CYS A 202 -14.71 -14.04 -4.31
N ASP A 203 -14.97 -15.28 -3.87
CA ASP A 203 -14.05 -16.41 -4.01
C ASP A 203 -13.71 -16.69 -5.50
N GLU A 204 -14.66 -16.49 -6.42
CA GLU A 204 -14.44 -16.67 -7.87
C GLU A 204 -13.51 -15.62 -8.45
N CYS A 205 -13.69 -14.33 -8.10
CA CYS A 205 -12.78 -13.26 -8.54
C CYS A 205 -11.39 -13.44 -7.94
N ASN A 206 -11.30 -13.75 -6.64
CA ASN A 206 -10.04 -14.02 -5.94
C ASN A 206 -9.27 -15.15 -6.63
N LYS A 207 -9.95 -16.27 -6.94
CA LYS A 207 -9.36 -17.39 -7.67
C LYS A 207 -8.96 -17.01 -9.10
N LYS A 208 -9.82 -16.29 -9.83
CA LYS A 208 -9.55 -15.81 -11.20
C LYS A 208 -8.27 -14.98 -11.24
N PHE A 209 -8.16 -13.95 -10.40
CA PHE A 209 -7.02 -13.03 -10.43
C PHE A 209 -5.75 -13.70 -9.91
N GLY A 210 -5.85 -14.50 -8.85
CA GLY A 210 -4.74 -15.29 -8.30
C GLY A 210 -4.18 -16.32 -9.29
N ALA A 211 -4.98 -16.79 -10.26
CA ALA A 211 -4.56 -17.72 -11.31
C ALA A 211 -4.21 -17.03 -12.66
N THR A 212 -4.39 -15.72 -12.78
CA THR A 212 -4.16 -14.96 -14.02
C THR A 212 -3.22 -13.79 -13.77
N ILE A 213 -3.74 -12.57 -13.62
CA ILE A 213 -2.95 -11.34 -13.59
C ILE A 213 -1.89 -11.35 -12.46
N GLU A 214 -2.20 -11.92 -11.29
CA GLU A 214 -1.25 -11.97 -10.19
C GLU A 214 -0.09 -12.96 -10.43
N GLN A 215 -0.30 -13.98 -11.27
CA GLN A 215 0.78 -14.89 -11.68
C GLN A 215 1.77 -14.18 -12.60
N GLU A 216 1.30 -13.32 -13.50
CA GLU A 216 2.18 -12.53 -14.36
C GLU A 216 3.02 -11.55 -13.55
N PHE A 217 2.43 -10.92 -12.52
CA PHE A 217 3.18 -10.10 -11.57
C PHE A 217 4.21 -10.92 -10.77
N LEU A 218 3.88 -12.13 -10.34
CA LEU A 218 4.82 -13.05 -9.66
C LEU A 218 6.01 -13.44 -10.55
N LYS A 219 5.77 -13.68 -11.84
CA LYS A 219 6.83 -13.92 -12.83
C LYS A 219 7.73 -12.69 -12.98
N TYR A 220 7.14 -11.49 -13.04
CA TYR A 220 7.89 -10.24 -13.17
C TYR A 220 8.93 -10.06 -12.05
N ILE A 221 8.53 -10.32 -10.79
CA ILE A 221 9.40 -10.11 -9.62
C ILE A 221 10.16 -11.38 -9.19
N SER A 222 10.15 -12.45 -9.97
CA SER A 222 10.65 -13.76 -9.53
C SER A 222 12.12 -13.74 -9.11
N PHE A 223 12.96 -12.96 -9.79
CA PHE A 223 14.38 -12.80 -9.45
C PHE A 223 14.56 -12.13 -8.09
N SER A 224 13.81 -11.04 -7.85
CA SER A 224 13.79 -10.38 -6.54
C SER A 224 13.36 -11.35 -5.44
N ARG A 225 12.40 -12.27 -5.70
CA ARG A 225 12.00 -13.27 -4.70
C ARG A 225 13.14 -14.24 -4.35
N VAL A 226 13.98 -14.61 -5.32
CA VAL A 226 15.15 -15.45 -5.04
C VAL A 226 16.13 -14.67 -4.18
N ILE A 227 16.55 -13.48 -4.60
CA ILE A 227 17.54 -12.66 -3.89
C ILE A 227 17.05 -12.31 -2.49
N SER A 228 15.76 -11.99 -2.31
CA SER A 228 15.20 -11.71 -0.99
C SER A 228 15.32 -12.88 -0.01
N SER A 229 15.51 -14.12 -0.48
CA SER A 229 15.71 -15.30 0.37
C SER A 229 17.01 -15.24 1.21
N GLN A 230 17.96 -14.36 0.87
CA GLN A 230 19.18 -14.13 1.66
C GLN A 230 18.94 -13.24 2.90
N PHE A 231 17.77 -12.60 3.01
CA PHE A 231 17.43 -11.69 4.09
C PHE A 231 16.51 -12.36 5.12
N GLU A 232 16.64 -11.93 6.39
CA GLU A 232 15.79 -12.43 7.47
C GLU A 232 14.31 -12.06 7.25
N GLY A 233 13.40 -12.97 7.61
CA GLY A 233 11.95 -12.75 7.47
C GLY A 233 11.36 -13.15 6.11
N PHE A 234 12.19 -13.55 5.15
CA PHE A 234 11.74 -14.04 3.84
C PHE A 234 11.77 -15.56 3.76
N LYS A 235 10.80 -16.12 3.02
CA LYS A 235 10.76 -17.57 2.74
C LYS A 235 11.68 -17.89 1.58
N SER A 236 12.37 -19.02 1.66
CA SER A 236 13.20 -19.51 0.56
C SER A 236 12.36 -19.68 -0.72
N TYR A 237 12.90 -19.17 -1.82
CA TYR A 237 12.31 -19.29 -3.15
C TYR A 237 13.38 -19.67 -4.16
N LYS A 238 12.95 -20.43 -5.17
CA LYS A 238 13.80 -20.84 -6.28
C LYS A 238 13.06 -20.74 -7.59
N ILE A 239 13.78 -20.27 -8.61
CA ILE A 239 13.35 -20.37 -10.00
C ILE A 239 13.89 -21.69 -10.51
N LYS A 240 13.03 -22.51 -11.12
CA LYS A 240 13.44 -23.73 -11.79
C LYS A 240 12.75 -23.79 -13.14
N THR A 241 13.57 -23.78 -14.19
CA THR A 241 13.14 -23.98 -15.57
C THR A 241 13.71 -25.31 -16.08
N ASP A 242 13.49 -25.62 -17.35
CA ASP A 242 14.17 -26.74 -17.99
C ASP A 242 15.66 -26.46 -18.25
N SER A 243 16.07 -25.19 -18.32
CA SER A 243 17.43 -24.77 -18.69
C SER A 243 18.30 -24.48 -17.47
N PHE A 244 17.74 -23.94 -16.38
CA PHE A 244 18.49 -23.57 -15.19
C PHE A 244 17.66 -23.61 -13.90
N GLU A 245 18.37 -23.60 -12.77
CA GLU A 245 17.82 -23.35 -11.44
C GLU A 245 18.58 -22.17 -10.81
N LEU A 246 17.85 -21.27 -10.15
CA LEU A 246 18.39 -20.14 -9.40
C LEU A 246 17.82 -20.16 -7.98
N SER A 247 18.69 -20.14 -6.98
CA SER A 247 18.33 -20.18 -5.56
C SER A 247 19.36 -19.43 -4.70
N VAL A 248 19.08 -19.28 -3.41
CA VAL A 248 20.07 -18.81 -2.41
C VAL A 248 20.51 -20.01 -1.57
N ASN A 249 21.82 -20.15 -1.39
CA ASN A 249 22.39 -21.13 -0.47
C ASN A 249 22.09 -20.72 0.98
N PRO A 250 21.46 -21.58 1.80
CA PRO A 250 21.06 -21.22 3.16
C PRO A 250 22.24 -21.09 4.14
N ASP A 251 23.39 -21.70 3.84
CA ASP A 251 24.57 -21.71 4.71
C ASP A 251 25.48 -20.51 4.42
N THR A 252 25.62 -20.13 3.15
CA THR A 252 26.53 -19.04 2.73
C THR A 252 25.83 -17.73 2.35
N ASN A 253 24.52 -17.76 2.14
CA ASN A 253 23.72 -16.67 1.54
C ASN A 253 24.14 -16.29 0.12
N ASP A 254 24.91 -17.13 -0.57
CA ASP A 254 25.28 -16.89 -1.96
C ASP A 254 24.11 -17.22 -2.90
N VAL A 255 23.95 -16.42 -3.95
CA VAL A 255 23.05 -16.75 -5.06
C VAL A 255 23.70 -17.84 -5.91
N GLU A 256 23.06 -19.01 -5.96
CA GLU A 256 23.51 -20.16 -6.73
C GLU A 256 22.77 -20.25 -8.06
N PHE A 257 23.53 -20.29 -9.15
CA PHE A 257 23.03 -20.56 -10.49
C PHE A 257 23.48 -21.94 -10.94
N LYS A 258 22.51 -22.82 -11.23
CA LYS A 258 22.76 -24.18 -11.71
C LYS A 258 22.23 -24.34 -13.12
N LEU A 259 23.11 -24.64 -14.06
CA LEU A 259 22.72 -24.98 -15.42
C LEU A 259 22.23 -26.45 -15.49
N ILE A 260 21.04 -26.66 -16.03
CA ILE A 260 20.40 -27.98 -16.17
C ILE A 260 20.62 -28.52 -17.59
N ASP A 261 20.28 -27.72 -18.60
CA ASP A 261 20.41 -28.09 -20.01
C ASP A 261 21.12 -26.98 -20.78
N TYR A 262 22.41 -27.20 -21.06
CA TYR A 262 23.26 -26.25 -21.77
C TYR A 262 22.81 -26.02 -23.22
N THR A 263 22.06 -26.96 -23.83
CA THR A 263 21.60 -26.83 -25.21
C THR A 263 20.52 -25.76 -25.36
N LYS A 264 19.89 -25.36 -24.25
CA LYS A 264 18.87 -24.32 -24.17
C LYS A 264 19.43 -22.93 -23.83
N VAL A 265 20.75 -22.77 -23.78
CA VAL A 265 21.42 -21.50 -23.50
C VAL A 265 21.97 -20.89 -24.78
N SER A 266 21.67 -19.61 -25.02
CA SER A 266 22.29 -18.85 -26.09
C SER A 266 23.49 -18.08 -25.56
N VAL A 267 24.65 -18.25 -26.19
CA VAL A 267 25.89 -17.54 -25.83
C VAL A 267 26.17 -16.46 -26.87
N ILE A 268 26.17 -15.20 -26.44
CA ILE A 268 26.54 -14.05 -27.28
C ILE A 268 28.05 -13.88 -27.17
N ARG A 269 28.77 -14.43 -28.15
CA ARG A 269 30.23 -14.66 -28.08
C ARG A 269 31.06 -13.37 -28.07
N ASP A 270 30.54 -12.30 -28.65
CA ASP A 270 31.18 -10.98 -28.71
C ASP A 270 31.20 -10.25 -27.36
N LYS A 271 30.27 -10.58 -26.45
CA LYS A 271 30.14 -9.94 -25.12
C LYS A 271 30.32 -10.91 -23.95
N ALA A 272 30.49 -12.20 -24.25
CA ALA A 272 30.44 -13.28 -23.26
C ALA A 272 29.13 -13.29 -22.45
N ASP A 273 28.01 -12.87 -23.05
CA ASP A 273 26.71 -12.90 -22.40
C ASP A 273 26.07 -14.28 -22.50
N LEU A 274 25.36 -14.68 -21.45
CA LEU A 274 24.47 -15.84 -21.44
C LEU A 274 23.02 -15.36 -21.48
N VAL A 275 22.25 -15.88 -22.43
CA VAL A 275 20.81 -15.61 -22.56
C VAL A 275 20.04 -16.90 -22.32
N LEU A 276 19.20 -16.90 -21.29
CA LEU A 276 18.39 -18.04 -20.87
C LEU A 276 16.91 -17.72 -20.94
N ASP A 277 16.15 -18.67 -21.47
CA ASP A 277 14.69 -18.61 -21.44
C ASP A 277 14.17 -18.89 -20.05
N VAL A 278 13.32 -18.00 -19.54
CA VAL A 278 12.65 -18.15 -18.25
C VAL A 278 11.24 -18.68 -18.45
N ASP A 279 10.39 -17.89 -19.12
CA ASP A 279 9.00 -18.20 -19.47
C ASP A 279 8.49 -17.12 -20.45
N SER A 280 7.21 -17.15 -20.81
CA SER A 280 6.47 -16.02 -21.36
C SER A 280 5.81 -15.19 -20.25
N ILE A 281 5.78 -13.87 -20.45
CA ILE A 281 5.16 -12.90 -19.55
C ILE A 281 4.23 -11.95 -20.30
N ASP A 282 3.03 -11.72 -19.77
CA ASP A 282 2.13 -10.67 -20.21
C ASP A 282 2.30 -9.42 -19.33
N PHE A 283 3.09 -8.47 -19.84
CA PHE A 283 3.35 -7.21 -19.15
C PHE A 283 2.08 -6.35 -18.91
N SER A 284 1.06 -6.46 -19.77
CA SER A 284 -0.20 -5.77 -19.52
C SER A 284 -0.93 -6.35 -18.31
N ASP A 285 -0.83 -7.66 -18.09
CA ASP A 285 -1.35 -8.33 -16.89
C ASP A 285 -0.55 -7.99 -15.63
N VAL A 286 0.77 -7.73 -15.74
CA VAL A 286 1.58 -7.15 -14.65
C VAL A 286 1.00 -5.80 -14.22
N TYR A 287 0.68 -4.91 -15.17
CA TYR A 287 -0.01 -3.63 -14.87
C TYR A 287 -1.37 -3.89 -14.22
N ARG A 288 -2.21 -4.77 -14.80
CA ARG A 288 -3.53 -5.08 -14.24
C ARG A 288 -3.46 -5.56 -12.79
N ALA A 289 -2.47 -6.39 -12.45
CA ALA A 289 -2.29 -6.87 -11.08
C ALA A 289 -2.00 -5.72 -10.11
N MET A 290 -1.08 -4.82 -10.46
CA MET A 290 -0.79 -3.63 -9.64
C MET A 290 -2.05 -2.77 -9.43
N VAL A 291 -2.83 -2.56 -10.49
CA VAL A 291 -4.09 -1.79 -10.39
C VAL A 291 -5.15 -2.55 -9.59
N LYS A 292 -5.24 -3.88 -9.70
CA LYS A 292 -6.11 -4.71 -8.86
C LYS A 292 -5.79 -4.53 -7.38
N PHE A 293 -4.50 -4.48 -7.02
CA PHE A 293 -4.09 -4.23 -5.64
C PHE A 293 -4.60 -2.87 -5.15
N VAL A 294 -4.48 -1.82 -5.97
CA VAL A 294 -5.03 -0.49 -5.64
C VAL A 294 -6.55 -0.54 -5.49
N ILE A 295 -7.28 -1.11 -6.46
CA ILE A 295 -8.75 -1.24 -6.40
C ILE A 295 -9.21 -2.02 -5.17
N GLY A 296 -8.48 -3.06 -4.76
CA GLY A 296 -8.76 -3.83 -3.54
C GLY A 296 -8.57 -3.03 -2.25
N MET A 297 -7.75 -1.98 -2.26
CA MET A 297 -7.50 -1.10 -1.11
C MET A 297 -8.33 0.20 -1.13
N LEU A 298 -9.04 0.47 -2.23
CA LEU A 298 -9.89 1.65 -2.34
C LEU A 298 -11.10 1.59 -1.38
N PRO A 299 -11.46 2.74 -0.78
CA PRO A 299 -12.74 2.91 -0.12
C PRO A 299 -13.90 2.69 -1.10
N THR A 300 -15.00 2.07 -0.64
CA THR A 300 -16.19 1.80 -1.46
C THR A 300 -16.76 3.06 -2.12
N SER A 301 -16.63 4.23 -1.48
CA SER A 301 -17.07 5.51 -2.02
C SER A 301 -16.34 5.97 -3.28
N GLU A 302 -15.08 5.53 -3.46
CA GLU A 302 -14.26 5.88 -4.62
C GLU A 302 -14.50 4.94 -5.80
N LEU A 303 -14.87 3.67 -5.55
CA LEU A 303 -15.03 2.64 -6.59
C LEU A 303 -15.97 3.04 -7.73
N LYS A 304 -16.97 3.89 -7.46
CA LYS A 304 -17.91 4.41 -8.46
C LYS A 304 -17.21 5.09 -9.64
N HIS A 305 -16.04 5.69 -9.42
CA HIS A 305 -15.26 6.41 -10.43
C HIS A 305 -14.37 5.49 -11.28
N PHE A 306 -14.24 4.21 -10.91
CA PHE A 306 -13.31 3.25 -11.51
C PHE A 306 -14.00 2.06 -12.18
N LYS A 307 -15.26 2.22 -12.62
CA LYS A 307 -16.01 1.15 -13.30
C LYS A 307 -15.27 0.62 -14.54
N LYS A 308 -14.82 1.54 -15.41
CA LYS A 308 -14.05 1.18 -16.60
C LYS A 308 -12.72 0.51 -16.26
N THR A 309 -12.08 0.92 -15.16
CA THR A 309 -10.88 0.25 -14.63
C THR A 309 -11.18 -1.19 -14.23
N ILE A 310 -12.27 -1.41 -13.51
CA ILE A 310 -12.71 -2.75 -13.07
C ILE A 310 -13.04 -3.63 -14.28
N ASP A 311 -13.76 -3.10 -15.28
CA ASP A 311 -14.04 -3.80 -16.53
C ASP A 311 -12.73 -4.18 -17.26
N TRP A 312 -11.74 -3.27 -17.27
CA TRP A 312 -10.43 -3.54 -17.86
C TRP A 312 -9.61 -4.59 -17.10
N ILE A 313 -9.64 -4.59 -15.76
CA ILE A 313 -9.04 -5.66 -14.93
C ILE A 313 -9.70 -7.00 -15.27
N ASN A 314 -11.01 -7.02 -15.47
CA ASN A 314 -11.75 -8.22 -15.85
C ASN A 314 -11.50 -8.69 -17.29
N LYS A 315 -10.81 -7.87 -18.10
CA LYS A 315 -10.56 -8.04 -19.54
C LYS A 315 -11.82 -7.86 -20.41
N ASP A 316 -12.80 -7.12 -19.91
CA ASP A 316 -14.06 -6.81 -20.61
C ASP A 316 -13.93 -5.59 -21.53
N CYS A 317 -12.90 -4.76 -21.32
CA CYS A 317 -12.58 -3.65 -22.22
C CYS A 317 -11.06 -3.44 -22.38
N ALA A 318 -10.67 -2.64 -23.37
CA ALA A 318 -9.30 -2.24 -23.61
C ALA A 318 -9.05 -0.80 -23.14
N ILE A 319 -7.89 -0.58 -22.53
CA ILE A 319 -7.39 0.76 -22.17
C ILE A 319 -5.94 0.86 -22.64
N THR A 320 -5.59 1.99 -23.24
CA THR A 320 -4.20 2.34 -23.54
C THR A 320 -3.49 2.69 -22.24
N LEU A 321 -2.42 1.97 -21.93
CA LEU A 321 -1.67 2.16 -20.70
C LEU A 321 -0.46 3.08 -20.96
N PRO A 322 -0.19 4.05 -20.06
CA PRO A 322 1.06 4.78 -20.08
C PRO A 322 2.22 3.89 -19.62
N ASN A 323 3.44 4.40 -19.75
CA ASN A 323 4.59 3.78 -19.11
C ASN A 323 4.50 3.96 -17.59
N ILE A 324 5.13 3.07 -16.85
CA ILE A 324 5.31 3.19 -15.41
C ILE A 324 6.76 3.56 -15.09
N LYS A 325 7.01 3.94 -13.85
CA LYS A 325 8.36 4.13 -13.34
C LYS A 325 8.70 3.04 -12.35
N GLU A 326 9.92 2.54 -12.44
CA GLU A 326 10.43 1.50 -11.56
C GLU A 326 11.79 1.91 -11.01
N THR A 327 12.02 1.63 -9.73
CA THR A 327 13.37 1.62 -9.16
C THR A 327 13.56 0.37 -8.30
N ILE A 328 14.82 -0.03 -8.12
CA ILE A 328 15.20 -1.24 -7.38
C ILE A 328 16.11 -0.84 -6.22
N HIS A 329 15.66 -1.15 -5.01
CA HIS A 329 16.33 -0.91 -3.75
C HIS A 329 17.19 -2.11 -3.34
N LYS A 330 18.29 -1.84 -2.64
CA LYS A 330 19.20 -2.88 -2.16
C LYS A 330 18.53 -3.82 -1.15
N GLU A 331 17.77 -3.25 -0.21
CA GLU A 331 17.11 -4.00 0.86
C GLU A 331 15.65 -4.26 0.47
N PRO A 332 15.14 -5.49 0.66
CA PRO A 332 13.76 -5.79 0.31
C PRO A 332 12.79 -5.34 1.41
N VAL A 333 11.62 -4.85 1.01
CA VAL A 333 10.51 -4.64 1.95
C VAL A 333 9.88 -5.98 2.32
N VAL A 334 9.78 -6.26 3.62
CA VAL A 334 9.23 -7.53 4.15
C VAL A 334 7.73 -7.65 3.84
N HIS A 335 7.00 -6.56 4.06
CA HIS A 335 5.57 -6.49 3.78
C HIS A 335 5.31 -5.49 2.65
N PRO A 336 4.62 -5.89 1.57
CA PRO A 336 4.31 -4.97 0.49
C PRO A 336 3.33 -3.91 0.97
N PHE A 337 3.52 -2.67 0.54
CA PHE A 337 2.60 -1.59 0.85
C PHE A 337 2.41 -0.66 -0.35
N LEU A 338 1.32 0.09 -0.33
CA LEU A 338 1.02 1.05 -1.38
C LEU A 338 0.56 2.37 -0.78
N ASN A 339 0.98 3.45 -1.43
CA ASN A 339 0.47 4.79 -1.20
C ASN A 339 -0.38 5.21 -2.40
N MET A 340 -1.53 5.82 -2.13
CA MET A 340 -2.46 6.32 -3.15
C MET A 340 -2.53 7.83 -3.10
N TYR A 341 -2.33 8.47 -4.24
CA TYR A 341 -2.31 9.91 -4.40
C TYR A 341 -3.54 10.33 -5.21
N PHE A 342 -4.53 10.91 -4.53
CA PHE A 342 -5.77 11.42 -5.13
C PHE A 342 -5.62 12.90 -5.51
N ARG A 343 -5.83 13.24 -6.77
CA ARG A 343 -5.78 14.62 -7.26
C ARG A 343 -6.81 15.48 -6.52
N LYS A 344 -6.39 16.63 -6.03
CA LYS A 344 -7.23 17.56 -5.26
C LYS A 344 -8.07 18.46 -6.16
N LYS A 345 -7.50 18.94 -7.26
CA LYS A 345 -8.11 19.94 -8.15
C LYS A 345 -8.47 19.30 -9.49
N ASN A 346 -9.68 19.55 -9.97
CA ASN A 346 -10.16 18.95 -11.22
C ASN A 346 -9.46 19.53 -12.46
N GLU A 347 -8.91 20.74 -12.33
CA GLU A 347 -8.24 21.46 -13.40
C GLU A 347 -6.80 21.00 -13.63
N ASP A 348 -6.18 20.33 -12.65
CA ASP A 348 -4.79 19.89 -12.76
C ASP A 348 -4.66 18.80 -13.85
N PRO A 349 -3.74 18.97 -14.84
CA PRO A 349 -3.58 18.06 -15.97
C PRO A 349 -2.77 16.79 -15.60
N ILE A 350 -3.04 16.23 -14.43
CA ILE A 350 -2.38 15.07 -13.84
C ILE A 350 -3.43 13.99 -13.55
N PRO A 351 -3.06 12.70 -13.42
CA PRO A 351 -4.04 11.64 -13.20
C PRO A 351 -4.82 11.84 -11.90
N TYR A 352 -6.09 11.47 -11.90
CA TYR A 352 -6.92 11.51 -10.69
C TYR A 352 -6.35 10.64 -9.57
N LEU A 353 -5.82 9.47 -9.91
CA LEU A 353 -5.21 8.56 -8.96
C LEU A 353 -3.88 8.01 -9.48
N CYS A 354 -2.82 8.29 -8.75
CA CYS A 354 -1.52 7.63 -8.88
C CYS A 354 -1.27 6.75 -7.65
N ALA A 355 -0.40 5.76 -7.79
CA ALA A 355 0.08 4.98 -6.66
C ALA A 355 1.58 4.74 -6.75
N ASP A 356 2.21 4.63 -5.59
CA ASP A 356 3.46 3.89 -5.46
C ASP A 356 3.18 2.52 -4.81
N LEU A 357 3.83 1.48 -5.33
CA LEU A 357 3.79 0.12 -4.79
C LEU A 357 5.21 -0.28 -4.42
N HIS A 358 5.42 -0.56 -3.14
CA HIS A 358 6.67 -1.09 -2.62
C HIS A 358 6.51 -2.58 -2.36
N ILE A 359 7.38 -3.39 -2.95
CA ILE A 359 7.33 -4.85 -2.83
C ILE A 359 8.69 -5.48 -3.08
N LEU A 360 9.19 -6.25 -2.10
CA LEU A 360 10.56 -6.76 -2.12
C LEU A 360 11.54 -5.63 -2.43
N HIS A 361 12.39 -5.79 -3.44
CA HIS A 361 13.34 -4.76 -3.85
C HIS A 361 12.73 -3.67 -4.73
N TYR A 362 11.48 -3.79 -5.17
CA TYR A 362 10.89 -2.86 -6.14
C TYR A 362 10.10 -1.73 -5.48
N GLU A 363 10.20 -0.56 -6.09
CA GLU A 363 9.23 0.53 -5.98
C GLU A 363 8.73 0.87 -7.39
N PHE A 364 7.41 0.78 -7.57
CA PHE A 364 6.73 1.11 -8.81
C PHE A 364 5.91 2.38 -8.63
N ILE A 365 5.96 3.31 -9.58
CA ILE A 365 5.04 4.46 -9.66
C ILE A 365 4.22 4.36 -10.94
N PHE A 366 2.91 4.40 -10.80
CA PHE A 366 1.97 4.21 -11.90
C PHE A 366 0.65 4.94 -11.63
N MET A 367 -0.12 5.19 -12.69
CA MET A 367 -1.46 5.77 -12.59
C MET A 367 -2.53 4.69 -12.72
N ILE A 368 -3.72 4.96 -12.18
CA ILE A 368 -4.84 4.01 -12.21
C ILE A 368 -5.75 4.39 -13.40
N PRO A 369 -5.79 3.59 -14.48
CA PRO A 369 -6.36 4.03 -15.75
C PRO A 369 -7.87 3.87 -15.80
N GLY A 370 -8.54 4.70 -16.61
CA GLY A 370 -9.98 4.59 -16.84
C GLY A 370 -10.85 5.20 -15.75
N CYS A 371 -10.31 6.10 -14.92
CA CYS A 371 -11.12 6.88 -14.00
C CYS A 371 -12.03 7.85 -14.77
N GLU A 372 -13.30 7.94 -14.39
CA GLU A 372 -14.25 8.86 -15.04
C GLU A 372 -13.98 10.35 -14.76
N LEU A 373 -13.14 10.64 -13.76
CA LEU A 373 -12.74 12.01 -13.38
C LEU A 373 -11.51 12.50 -14.15
N ASP A 374 -10.89 11.64 -14.97
CA ASP A 374 -9.81 12.06 -15.87
C ASP A 374 -10.42 12.72 -17.12
N ASN A 375 -10.41 14.04 -17.13
CA ASN A 375 -11.06 14.86 -18.17
C ASN A 375 -10.22 15.03 -19.45
N GLN A 376 -8.99 14.50 -19.47
CA GLN A 376 -8.02 14.70 -20.56
C GLN A 376 -7.44 13.36 -21.01
N ILE A 377 -7.06 13.27 -22.29
CA ILE A 377 -6.28 12.13 -22.78
C ILE A 377 -4.89 12.22 -22.15
N LEU A 378 -4.62 11.35 -21.18
CA LEU A 378 -3.33 11.26 -20.51
C LEU A 378 -2.29 10.67 -21.47
N SER A 379 -1.17 11.37 -21.66
CA SER A 379 -0.08 10.93 -22.54
C SER A 379 0.68 9.74 -21.93
N SER A 380 1.53 9.08 -22.74
CA SER A 380 2.42 8.03 -22.24
C SER A 380 3.44 8.52 -21.20
N THR A 381 3.73 9.82 -21.17
CA THR A 381 4.66 10.50 -20.26
C THR A 381 3.99 11.07 -19.02
N ILE A 382 2.70 10.77 -18.78
CA ILE A 382 1.95 11.39 -17.69
C ILE A 382 2.56 11.13 -16.30
N ILE A 383 3.25 10.00 -16.13
CA ILE A 383 3.95 9.66 -14.89
C ILE A 383 5.19 10.54 -14.68
N ASP A 384 5.79 11.09 -15.74
CA ASP A 384 6.89 12.06 -15.61
C ASP A 384 6.40 13.35 -14.94
N GLU A 385 5.17 13.79 -15.23
CA GLU A 385 4.59 14.96 -14.58
C GLU A 385 4.34 14.70 -13.09
N PHE A 386 3.92 13.48 -12.71
CA PHE A 386 3.82 13.09 -11.31
C PHE A 386 5.22 13.07 -10.65
N LEU A 387 6.23 12.52 -11.30
CA LEU A 387 7.60 12.45 -10.77
C LEU A 387 8.22 13.83 -10.51
N LYS A 388 7.90 14.85 -11.32
CA LYS A 388 8.36 16.23 -11.05
C LYS A 388 7.88 16.76 -9.70
N LEU A 389 6.72 16.28 -9.24
CA LEU A 389 6.16 16.61 -7.93
C LEU A 389 6.70 15.68 -6.83
N TYR A 390 6.91 14.41 -7.17
CA TYR A 390 7.47 13.37 -6.31
C TYR A 390 9.00 13.46 -6.29
N LYS A 391 9.54 14.52 -5.66
CA LYS A 391 10.99 14.74 -5.56
C LYS A 391 11.64 13.60 -4.77
N ASN A 392 12.16 12.60 -5.46
CA ASN A 392 12.96 11.54 -4.88
C ASN A 392 14.31 11.51 -5.61
N ASP A 393 15.42 11.41 -4.88
CA ASP A 393 16.76 11.31 -5.46
C ASP A 393 17.03 9.94 -6.12
N ALA A 394 16.01 9.09 -6.19
CA ALA A 394 16.05 7.79 -6.83
C ALA A 394 16.20 7.92 -8.36
N ILE A 395 16.96 6.99 -8.93
CA ILE A 395 17.05 6.81 -10.39
C ILE A 395 15.86 5.95 -10.81
N TRP A 396 15.03 6.47 -11.70
CA TRP A 396 13.82 5.83 -12.20
C TRP A 396 14.01 5.28 -13.61
N ASN A 397 13.71 4.00 -13.78
CA ASN A 397 13.61 3.35 -15.08
C ASN A 397 12.20 3.58 -15.66
N ASP A 398 12.13 3.86 -16.96
CA ASP A 398 10.86 3.94 -17.68
C ASP A 398 10.50 2.56 -18.23
N ILE A 399 9.42 1.96 -17.72
CA ILE A 399 9.03 0.59 -18.07
C ILE A 399 7.74 0.60 -18.88
N GLN A 400 7.80 -0.01 -20.05
CA GLN A 400 6.66 -0.19 -20.93
C GLN A 400 5.92 -1.49 -20.59
N LEU A 401 4.76 -1.38 -19.96
CA LEU A 401 3.90 -2.51 -19.58
C LEU A 401 2.61 -2.58 -20.42
N ASN A 402 2.64 -2.12 -21.67
CA ASN A 402 1.46 -2.01 -22.54
C ASN A 402 1.53 -2.93 -23.77
N ASN A 403 2.35 -3.98 -23.70
CA ASN A 403 2.52 -4.94 -24.77
C ASN A 403 1.20 -5.68 -25.04
N LYS A 404 0.83 -5.78 -26.32
CA LYS A 404 -0.42 -6.43 -26.74
C LYS A 404 -0.36 -7.96 -26.71
N GLN A 405 0.83 -8.54 -26.62
CA GLN A 405 1.04 -9.99 -26.61
C GLN A 405 2.08 -10.40 -25.56
N PRO A 406 1.96 -11.63 -25.02
CA PRO A 406 2.99 -12.20 -24.17
C PRO A 406 4.37 -12.13 -24.83
N THR A 407 5.35 -11.68 -24.06
CA THR A 407 6.73 -11.53 -24.50
C THR A 407 7.57 -12.62 -23.84
N ARG A 408 8.59 -13.11 -24.53
CA ARG A 408 9.54 -14.08 -23.96
C ARG A 408 10.40 -13.37 -22.91
N LEU A 409 10.36 -13.85 -21.67
CA LEU A 409 11.18 -13.36 -20.57
C LEU A 409 12.54 -14.04 -20.64
N LEU A 410 13.58 -13.24 -20.83
CA LEU A 410 14.95 -13.71 -20.97
C LEU A 410 15.79 -13.22 -19.79
N LEU A 411 16.58 -14.12 -19.21
CA LEU A 411 17.65 -13.77 -18.27
C LEU A 411 18.93 -13.54 -19.06
N HIS A 412 19.42 -12.31 -19.05
CA HIS A 412 20.69 -11.93 -19.65
C HIS A 412 21.74 -11.77 -18.54
N ILE A 413 22.76 -12.61 -18.56
CA ILE A 413 23.89 -12.55 -17.63
C ILE A 413 25.11 -12.08 -18.41
N SER A 414 25.58 -10.87 -18.11
CA SER A 414 26.83 -10.36 -18.67
C SER A 414 28.01 -10.69 -17.75
N LEU A 415 29.07 -11.23 -18.33
CA LEU A 415 30.29 -11.64 -17.61
C LEU A 415 31.44 -10.65 -17.81
N GLU A 416 31.15 -9.45 -18.31
CA GLU A 416 32.16 -8.41 -18.50
C GLU A 416 32.82 -8.07 -17.16
N LYS A 417 34.15 -8.26 -17.08
CA LYS A 417 34.93 -7.71 -15.97
C LYS A 417 34.90 -6.20 -16.10
N GLU A 418 34.39 -5.50 -15.09
CA GLU A 418 34.62 -4.06 -14.97
C GLU A 418 36.12 -3.81 -15.14
N LYS A 419 36.49 -3.09 -16.21
CA LYS A 419 37.80 -2.44 -16.25
C LYS A 419 37.75 -1.39 -15.15
N HIS A 420 38.31 -1.70 -13.99
CA HIS A 420 38.63 -0.67 -13.01
C HIS A 420 39.35 0.46 -13.76
N LEU A 421 38.73 1.64 -13.79
CA LEU A 421 39.39 2.88 -14.18
C LEU A 421 40.56 3.05 -13.22
N SER A 422 41.75 2.72 -13.71
CA SER A 422 43.04 2.88 -13.02
C SER A 422 43.37 4.35 -12.80
#